data_AF-A0A431IGU7-F1
#
_entry.id   AF-A0A431IGU7-F1
#
_cell.length_a   1.000
_cell.length_b   1.000
_cell.length_c   1.000
_cell.angle_alpha   90.00
_cell.angle_beta   90.00
_cell.angle_gamma   90.00
#
_symmetry.space_group_name_H-M   'P 1'
#
loop_
_entity.id
_entity.type
_entity.pdbx_description
1 polymer ?
#
loop_
_entity_poly.entity_id
_entity_poly.type
_entity_poly.pdbx_seq_one_letter_code
_entity_poly.pdbx_strand_id
1 'polypeptide(L)'
;MDDERFLSDLRAQLLDAAERPAGDPHPGRGRWMVQLGAAAVVLMAVAIGVLVVRTHDRAAADVDVIVDGKDLIVRLNDVETRPQAIIEAARGAGLDVRIRQVPVGPSNVGKFIASTASIPGDFRPIDRAGDSFTGFRISRDWPGTLELELGRPARTGEAWVAASDALDPEEVLACEPLLGESVGSASTQLVDRKVSVRWVMLPTPGTVAGPDGYGSWRVVQVQATGPRDVSVFATADGEWPFPVARPKPPSSC
;
A
#
# COMPACT_ATOMS: atom_id res chain seq x y z
N MET A 1 -10.04 -21.56 -47.17
CA MET A 1 -10.87 -22.72 -46.79
C MET A 1 -10.16 -23.40 -45.63
N ASP A 2 -10.59 -23.38 -44.37
CA ASP A 2 -11.88 -23.05 -43.77
C ASP A 2 -11.70 -22.70 -42.27
N ASP A 3 -11.35 -21.45 -41.92
CA ASP A 3 -11.32 -20.98 -40.52
C ASP A 3 -12.73 -20.94 -39.89
N GLU A 4 -13.75 -20.70 -40.72
CA GLU A 4 -15.16 -20.68 -40.32
C GLU A 4 -15.65 -22.05 -39.82
N ARG A 5 -15.16 -23.15 -40.40
CA ARG A 5 -15.52 -24.50 -39.91
C ARG A 5 -14.94 -24.78 -38.54
N PHE A 6 -13.70 -24.35 -38.29
CA PHE A 6 -13.04 -24.55 -37.00
C PHE A 6 -13.75 -23.79 -35.88
N LEU A 7 -14.15 -22.54 -36.12
CA LEU A 7 -14.86 -21.73 -35.14
C LEU A 7 -16.28 -22.23 -34.88
N SER A 8 -16.95 -22.77 -35.91
CA SER A 8 -18.27 -23.40 -35.75
C SER A 8 -18.21 -24.68 -34.90
N ASP A 9 -17.19 -25.53 -35.12
CA ASP A 9 -17.01 -26.77 -34.39
C ASP A 9 -16.64 -26.52 -32.92
N LEU A 10 -15.80 -25.51 -32.66
CA LEU A 10 -15.46 -25.08 -31.31
C LEU A 10 -16.68 -24.54 -30.56
N ARG A 11 -17.54 -23.77 -31.24
CA ARG A 11 -18.78 -23.24 -30.64
C ARG A 11 -19.77 -24.36 -30.32
N ALA A 12 -19.92 -25.36 -31.19
CA ALA A 12 -20.77 -26.52 -30.94
C ALA A 12 -20.27 -27.35 -29.75
N GLN A 13 -18.95 -27.55 -29.62
CA GLN A 13 -18.36 -28.27 -28.48
C GLN A 13 -18.49 -27.50 -27.15
N LEU A 14 -18.40 -26.17 -27.18
CA LEU A 14 -18.57 -25.35 -25.97
C LEU A 14 -20.02 -25.31 -25.49
N LEU A 15 -21.00 -25.36 -26.40
CA LEU A 15 -22.41 -25.42 -26.04
C LEU A 15 -22.81 -26.82 -25.52
N ASP A 16 -22.29 -27.91 -26.09
CA ASP A 16 -22.51 -29.28 -25.57
C ASP A 16 -21.88 -29.49 -24.18
N ALA A 17 -20.75 -28.84 -23.91
CA ALA A 17 -20.11 -28.89 -22.60
C ALA A 17 -20.87 -28.09 -21.53
N ALA A 18 -21.63 -27.06 -21.92
CA ALA A 18 -22.40 -26.21 -21.02
C ALA A 18 -23.77 -26.81 -20.63
N GLU A 19 -24.32 -27.72 -21.44
CA GLU A 19 -25.66 -28.30 -21.22
C GLU A 19 -25.65 -29.63 -20.44
N ARG A 20 -24.51 -30.13 -19.97
CA ARG A 20 -24.48 -31.34 -19.12
C ARG A 20 -24.95 -31.01 -17.69
N PRO A 21 -26.12 -31.53 -17.24
CA PRO A 21 -26.55 -31.32 -15.87
C PRO A 21 -25.71 -32.20 -14.94
N ALA A 22 -25.36 -31.63 -13.78
CA ALA A 22 -24.73 -32.36 -12.68
C ALA A 22 -25.63 -33.52 -12.23
N GLY A 23 -25.15 -34.75 -12.47
CA GLY A 23 -25.79 -35.97 -11.97
C GLY A 23 -25.44 -36.22 -10.51
N ASP A 24 -26.47 -36.46 -9.70
CA ASP A 24 -26.39 -36.77 -8.26
C ASP A 24 -25.65 -38.10 -7.96
N PRO A 25 -25.09 -38.25 -6.73
CA PRO A 25 -24.26 -39.37 -6.34
C PRO A 25 -25.09 -40.56 -5.84
N HIS A 26 -24.79 -41.79 -6.31
CA HIS A 26 -25.27 -43.03 -5.70
C HIS A 26 -24.10 -43.88 -5.16
N PRO A 27 -24.26 -44.54 -3.98
CA PRO A 27 -23.20 -45.22 -3.27
C PRO A 27 -22.96 -46.65 -3.78
N GLY A 28 -21.72 -47.12 -3.60
CA GLY A 28 -21.17 -48.26 -4.30
C GLY A 28 -21.53 -49.65 -3.76
N ARG A 29 -21.13 -50.65 -4.57
CA ARG A 29 -20.89 -52.05 -4.18
C ARG A 29 -20.26 -52.81 -5.36
N GLY A 30 -19.11 -53.45 -5.14
CA GLY A 30 -18.65 -54.56 -5.99
C GLY A 30 -17.17 -54.55 -6.39
N ARG A 31 -16.38 -55.38 -5.70
CA ARG A 31 -14.96 -55.73 -5.96
C ARG A 31 -14.76 -56.38 -7.34
N TRP A 32 -13.72 -56.04 -8.10
CA TRP A 32 -12.57 -56.94 -8.39
C TRP A 32 -11.48 -56.27 -9.25
N MET A 33 -10.27 -56.79 -9.07
CA MET A 33 -8.94 -56.35 -9.51
C MET A 33 -8.70 -56.30 -11.03
N VAL A 34 -7.63 -55.58 -11.45
CA VAL A 34 -6.52 -55.94 -12.39
C VAL A 34 -5.96 -54.63 -12.97
N GLN A 35 -4.88 -54.09 -12.41
CA GLN A 35 -3.48 -54.13 -12.89
C GLN A 35 -3.08 -53.15 -14.02
N LEU A 36 -1.94 -52.49 -13.75
CA LEU A 36 -0.85 -52.07 -14.66
C LEU A 36 -1.06 -50.85 -15.56
N GLY A 37 -0.08 -49.92 -15.50
CA GLY A 37 0.14 -48.94 -16.55
C GLY A 37 0.86 -47.67 -16.10
N ALA A 38 2.13 -47.80 -15.69
CA ALA A 38 3.02 -46.65 -15.63
C ALA A 38 3.30 -46.13 -17.05
N ALA A 39 3.11 -44.84 -17.30
CA ALA A 39 3.78 -44.12 -18.39
C ALA A 39 3.86 -42.64 -18.05
N ALA A 40 5.06 -42.21 -17.64
CA ALA A 40 5.43 -40.82 -17.54
C ALA A 40 5.39 -40.18 -18.94
N VAL A 41 4.65 -39.08 -19.08
CA VAL A 41 4.82 -38.15 -20.20
C VAL A 41 5.44 -36.89 -19.65
N VAL A 42 6.73 -36.74 -19.93
CA VAL A 42 7.50 -35.50 -19.79
C VAL A 42 6.85 -34.47 -20.70
N LEU A 43 6.07 -33.55 -20.12
CA LEU A 43 5.70 -32.32 -20.79
C LEU A 43 6.68 -31.24 -20.34
N MET A 44 7.68 -30.99 -21.18
CA MET A 44 8.49 -29.78 -21.12
C MET A 44 7.58 -28.59 -21.45
N ALA A 45 6.92 -28.05 -20.43
CA ALA A 45 6.41 -26.69 -20.48
C ALA A 45 7.63 -25.75 -20.36
N VAL A 46 7.88 -24.96 -21.39
CA VAL A 46 8.73 -23.76 -21.29
C VAL A 46 7.97 -22.79 -20.37
N ALA A 47 8.15 -22.98 -19.07
CA ALA A 47 7.75 -22.02 -18.07
C ALA A 47 8.74 -20.85 -18.15
N ILE A 48 8.24 -19.68 -18.52
CA ILE A 48 8.88 -18.43 -18.09
C ILE A 48 8.82 -18.48 -16.57
N GLY A 49 9.94 -18.89 -15.97
CA GLY A 49 10.06 -19.15 -14.54
C GLY A 49 10.02 -17.85 -13.77
N VAL A 50 8.82 -17.35 -13.47
CA VAL A 50 8.63 -16.67 -12.18
C VAL A 50 8.79 -17.77 -11.15
N LEU A 51 10.03 -17.96 -10.69
CA LEU A 51 10.33 -18.88 -9.60
C LEU A 51 9.79 -18.20 -8.33
N VAL A 52 8.48 -18.36 -8.10
CA VAL A 52 7.89 -18.12 -6.78
C VAL A 52 8.42 -19.24 -5.88
N VAL A 53 9.63 -19.04 -5.36
CA VAL A 53 10.12 -19.84 -4.24
C VAL A 53 9.25 -19.45 -3.06
N ARG A 54 8.10 -20.13 -2.93
CA ARG A 54 7.27 -20.10 -1.73
C ARG A 54 7.96 -20.96 -0.68
N THR A 55 9.08 -20.47 -0.14
CA THR A 55 9.60 -20.95 1.14
C THR A 55 8.53 -20.64 2.18
N HIS A 56 7.66 -21.62 2.46
CA HIS A 56 6.76 -21.57 3.62
C HIS A 56 7.56 -21.88 4.89
N ASP A 57 8.60 -21.10 5.15
CA ASP A 57 9.11 -20.98 6.50
C ASP A 57 8.15 -20.02 7.21
N ARG A 58 7.35 -20.55 8.13
CA ARG A 58 6.30 -19.86 8.91
C ARG A 58 6.83 -18.73 9.83
N ALA A 59 7.97 -18.12 9.53
CA ALA A 59 8.63 -17.13 10.40
C ALA A 59 8.25 -15.66 10.11
N ALA A 60 7.68 -15.32 8.96
CA ALA A 60 7.40 -13.90 8.61
C ALA A 60 6.02 -13.70 7.96
N ALA A 61 4.93 -14.02 8.67
CA ALA A 61 3.57 -13.88 8.17
C ALA A 61 3.18 -12.43 7.74
N ASP A 62 3.99 -11.43 8.10
CA ASP A 62 3.66 -10.01 7.91
C ASP A 62 4.56 -9.28 6.89
N VAL A 63 5.53 -9.97 6.27
CA VAL A 63 6.50 -9.33 5.34
C VAL A 63 6.73 -10.22 4.13
N ASP A 64 6.37 -9.72 2.95
CA ASP A 64 6.69 -10.37 1.69
C ASP A 64 8.05 -9.92 1.18
N VAL A 65 8.92 -10.89 0.91
CA VAL A 65 10.20 -10.66 0.25
C VAL A 65 10.18 -11.37 -1.10
N ILE A 66 10.22 -10.57 -2.17
CA ILE A 66 10.12 -11.02 -3.55
C ILE A 66 11.45 -10.74 -4.25
N VAL A 67 12.03 -11.78 -4.85
CA VAL A 67 13.18 -11.64 -5.75
C VAL A 67 12.65 -11.46 -7.16
N ASP A 68 12.88 -10.29 -7.75
CA ASP A 68 12.49 -9.94 -9.12
C ASP A 68 13.74 -9.64 -9.95
N GLY A 69 14.31 -10.69 -10.56
CA GLY A 69 15.54 -10.58 -11.34
C GLY A 69 16.73 -10.10 -10.49
N LYS A 70 17.16 -8.86 -10.71
CA LYS A 70 18.25 -8.20 -9.97
C LYS A 70 17.78 -7.43 -8.75
N ASP A 71 16.48 -7.31 -8.57
CA ASP A 71 15.88 -6.54 -7.51
C ASP A 71 15.35 -7.46 -6.42
N LEU A 72 15.45 -6.97 -5.19
CA LEU A 72 14.73 -7.47 -4.04
C LEU A 72 13.64 -6.45 -3.70
N ILE A 73 12.42 -6.95 -3.56
CA ILE A 73 11.25 -6.16 -3.20
C ILE A 73 10.79 -6.65 -1.83
N VAL A 74 10.71 -5.74 -0.86
CA VAL A 74 10.20 -6.00 0.49
C VAL A 74 8.89 -5.24 0.65
N ARG A 75 7.80 -5.92 1.03
CA ARG A 75 6.49 -5.31 1.29
C ARG A 75 5.98 -5.71 2.67
N LEU A 76 5.40 -4.76 3.36
CA LEU A 76 4.69 -4.98 4.61
C LEU A 76 3.25 -5.37 4.28
N ASN A 77 2.80 -6.50 4.85
CA ASN A 77 1.45 -7.02 4.63
C ASN A 77 0.50 -6.72 5.79
N ASP A 78 1.02 -6.40 6.98
CA ASP A 78 0.23 -6.11 8.17
C ASP A 78 0.75 -4.89 8.96
N VAL A 79 -0.17 -4.17 9.59
CA VAL A 79 0.06 -3.06 10.53
C VAL A 79 0.75 -3.56 11.82
N GLU A 80 0.54 -4.82 12.21
CA GLU A 80 1.17 -5.43 13.40
C GLU A 80 2.61 -5.93 13.18
N THR A 81 3.21 -5.64 12.02
CA THR A 81 4.51 -6.18 11.66
C THR A 81 5.55 -5.94 12.74
N ARG A 82 6.07 -7.02 13.32
CA ARG A 82 7.11 -6.96 14.36
C ARG A 82 8.45 -6.57 13.72
N PRO A 83 9.19 -5.59 14.26
CA PRO A 83 10.48 -5.18 13.73
C PRO A 83 11.45 -6.34 13.49
N GLN A 84 11.47 -7.33 14.40
CA GLN A 84 12.36 -8.49 14.27
C GLN A 84 12.02 -9.37 13.07
N ALA A 85 10.73 -9.55 12.74
CA ALA A 85 10.33 -10.34 11.58
C ALA A 85 10.80 -9.68 10.27
N ILE A 86 10.72 -8.35 10.16
CA ILE A 86 11.26 -7.60 9.01
C ILE A 86 12.77 -7.77 8.92
N ILE A 87 13.48 -7.62 10.05
CA ILE A 87 14.94 -7.74 10.10
C ILE A 87 15.37 -9.15 9.67
N GLU A 88 14.74 -10.18 10.21
CA GLU A 88 15.03 -11.58 9.88
C GLU A 88 14.73 -11.89 8.41
N ALA A 89 13.59 -11.46 7.89
CA ALA A 89 13.22 -11.66 6.49
C ALA A 89 14.18 -10.95 5.52
N ALA A 90 14.54 -9.69 5.80
CA ALA A 90 15.46 -8.93 4.97
C ALA A 90 16.89 -9.50 5.01
N ARG A 91 17.37 -9.91 6.19
CA ARG A 91 18.68 -10.57 6.34
C ARG A 91 18.73 -11.94 5.67
N GLY A 92 17.65 -12.71 5.74
CA GLY A 92 17.51 -13.97 5.01
C GLY A 92 17.65 -13.80 3.50
N ALA A 93 17.31 -12.61 2.98
CA ALA A 93 17.47 -12.24 1.58
C ALA A 93 18.78 -11.50 1.25
N GLY A 94 19.72 -11.44 2.19
CA GLY A 94 21.06 -10.88 1.97
C GLY A 94 21.21 -9.38 2.23
N LEU A 95 20.19 -8.71 2.78
CA LEU A 95 20.30 -7.30 3.16
C LEU A 95 20.76 -7.11 4.60
N ASP A 96 21.67 -6.17 4.84
CA ASP A 96 21.95 -5.66 6.19
C ASP A 96 20.98 -4.55 6.55
N VAL A 97 19.93 -4.90 7.32
CA VAL A 97 18.88 -3.97 7.73
C VAL A 97 18.91 -3.74 9.25
N ARG A 98 18.71 -2.48 9.63
CA ARG A 98 18.43 -2.04 11.00
C ARG A 98 17.10 -1.30 11.03
N ILE A 99 16.31 -1.56 12.06
CA ILE A 99 15.01 -0.90 12.24
C ILE A 99 14.97 -0.19 13.58
N ARG A 100 14.56 1.08 13.55
CA ARG A 100 14.26 1.89 14.73
C ARG A 100 12.78 2.20 14.75
N GLN A 101 12.12 1.98 15.88
CA GLN A 101 10.71 2.37 16.03
C GLN A 101 10.58 3.84 16.42
N VAL A 102 9.64 4.55 15.79
CA VAL A 102 9.41 5.99 15.99
C VAL A 102 7.94 6.32 16.28
N PRO A 103 7.65 7.28 17.18
CA PRO A 103 6.27 7.63 17.53
C PRO A 103 5.56 8.34 16.36
N VAL A 104 4.38 7.86 15.99
CA VAL A 104 3.56 8.41 14.91
C VAL A 104 2.07 8.38 15.25
N GLY A 105 1.27 9.04 14.40
CA GLY A 105 -0.18 8.97 14.41
C GLY A 105 -0.74 7.61 13.95
N PRO A 106 -2.01 7.32 14.28
CA PRO A 106 -2.68 6.06 13.96
C PRO A 106 -2.46 5.56 12.53
N SER A 107 -2.65 6.39 11.52
CA SER A 107 -2.60 5.92 10.12
C SER A 107 -1.18 5.61 9.64
N ASN A 108 -0.14 6.00 10.39
CA ASN A 108 1.26 5.70 10.09
C ASN A 108 1.82 4.51 10.89
N VAL A 109 1.05 3.94 11.82
CA VAL A 109 1.47 2.75 12.58
C VAL A 109 1.76 1.59 11.62
N GLY A 110 2.86 0.87 11.86
CA GLY A 110 3.25 -0.28 11.04
C GLY A 110 3.80 0.07 9.65
N LYS A 111 3.87 1.36 9.27
CA LYS A 111 4.47 1.81 8.01
C LYS A 111 5.90 2.28 8.21
N PHE A 112 6.70 2.25 7.15
CA PHE A 112 8.01 2.89 7.18
C PHE A 112 7.85 4.41 7.03
N ILE A 113 8.63 5.16 7.79
CA ILE A 113 8.59 6.63 7.85
C ILE A 113 9.80 7.25 7.16
N ALA A 114 10.95 6.65 7.36
CA ALA A 114 12.20 7.13 6.78
C ALA A 114 13.13 5.97 6.47
N SER A 115 14.05 6.23 5.56
CA SER A 115 15.10 5.31 5.16
C SER A 115 16.40 6.09 5.00
N THR A 116 17.47 5.55 5.57
CA THR A 116 18.84 6.00 5.32
C THR A 116 19.64 4.84 4.77
N ALA A 117 20.16 4.98 3.56
CA ALA A 117 21.03 3.99 2.94
C ALA A 117 22.48 4.46 3.00
N SER A 118 23.41 3.57 3.38
CA SER A 118 24.84 3.91 3.43
C SER A 118 25.44 4.22 2.05
N ILE A 119 24.80 3.73 0.98
CA ILE A 119 25.18 3.97 -0.41
C ILE A 119 23.95 4.54 -1.14
N PRO A 120 24.04 5.74 -1.74
CA PRO A 120 22.95 6.32 -2.52
C PRO A 120 22.68 5.53 -3.80
N GLY A 121 21.42 5.52 -4.25
CA GLY A 121 21.11 5.19 -5.66
C GLY A 121 20.09 4.08 -5.87
N ASP A 122 20.10 3.02 -5.05
CA ASP A 122 19.34 1.79 -5.37
C ASP A 122 18.04 1.63 -4.58
N PHE A 123 17.91 2.31 -3.44
CA PHE A 123 16.69 2.26 -2.66
C PHE A 123 15.55 3.02 -3.33
N ARG A 124 14.39 2.38 -3.48
CA ARG A 124 13.17 2.97 -4.04
C ARG A 124 11.96 2.59 -3.17
N PRO A 125 11.32 3.54 -2.46
CA PRO A 125 10.12 3.25 -1.69
C PRO A 125 8.93 2.89 -2.62
N ILE A 126 8.03 2.06 -2.13
CA ILE A 126 6.83 1.56 -2.78
C ILE A 126 5.61 2.05 -1.99
N ASP A 127 4.52 2.40 -2.70
CA ASP A 127 3.26 2.87 -2.12
C ASP A 127 3.43 4.06 -1.16
N ARG A 128 4.28 5.02 -1.56
CA ARG A 128 4.53 6.22 -0.76
C ARG A 128 3.24 7.04 -0.61
N ALA A 129 2.93 7.41 0.63
CA ALA A 129 1.81 8.28 1.00
C ALA A 129 2.28 9.28 2.05
N GLY A 130 2.43 10.55 1.64
CA GLY A 130 3.05 11.58 2.46
C GLY A 130 4.47 11.19 2.89
N ASP A 131 4.69 11.18 4.20
CA ASP A 131 5.96 10.78 4.80
C ASP A 131 6.14 9.26 4.93
N SER A 132 5.08 8.47 4.69
CA SER A 132 5.11 7.02 4.90
C SER A 132 5.23 6.22 3.60
N PHE A 133 5.64 4.95 3.71
CA PHE A 133 5.64 3.96 2.63
C PHE A 133 5.50 2.53 3.20
N THR A 134 4.96 1.59 2.42
CA THR A 134 4.66 0.21 2.88
C THR A 134 5.61 -0.84 2.31
N GLY A 135 6.56 -0.44 1.47
CA GLY A 135 7.56 -1.36 0.95
C GLY A 135 8.69 -0.64 0.26
N PHE A 136 9.67 -1.38 -0.21
CA PHE A 136 10.77 -0.83 -0.98
C PHE A 136 11.34 -1.86 -1.95
N ARG A 137 12.00 -1.33 -2.97
CA ARG A 137 12.83 -2.07 -3.92
C ARG A 137 14.29 -1.65 -3.72
N ILE A 138 15.20 -2.62 -3.78
CA ILE A 138 16.64 -2.41 -3.74
C ILE A 138 17.33 -3.54 -4.53
N SER A 139 18.52 -3.32 -5.06
CA SER A 139 19.26 -4.39 -5.73
C SER A 139 19.58 -5.54 -4.76
N ARG A 140 19.45 -6.78 -5.23
CA ARG A 140 19.61 -7.99 -4.39
C ARG A 140 21.01 -8.11 -3.78
N ASP A 141 22.02 -7.80 -4.58
CA ASP A 141 23.43 -7.90 -4.18
C ASP A 141 23.97 -6.55 -3.66
N TRP A 142 23.08 -5.70 -3.14
CA TRP A 142 23.44 -4.37 -2.64
C TRP A 142 24.33 -4.49 -1.39
N PRO A 143 25.56 -3.93 -1.40
CA PRO A 143 26.55 -4.21 -0.36
C PRO A 143 26.45 -3.28 0.87
N GLY A 144 25.46 -2.39 0.90
CA GLY A 144 25.32 -1.38 1.95
C GLY A 144 24.52 -1.85 3.16
N THR A 145 24.37 -0.94 4.12
CA THR A 145 23.47 -1.08 5.27
C THR A 145 22.28 -0.12 5.11
N LEU A 146 21.08 -0.62 5.38
CA LEU A 146 19.84 0.13 5.32
C LEU A 146 19.29 0.34 6.73
N GLU A 147 19.14 1.60 7.13
CA GLU A 147 18.47 1.98 8.38
C GLU A 147 17.05 2.45 8.05
N LEU A 148 16.04 1.80 8.63
CA LEU A 148 14.63 2.09 8.43
C LEU A 148 14.00 2.57 9.74
N GLU A 149 13.10 3.55 9.62
CA GLU A 149 12.25 3.97 10.72
C GLU A 149 10.86 3.38 10.54
N LEU A 150 10.40 2.62 11.53
CA LEU A 150 9.08 1.98 11.53
C LEU A 150 8.16 2.72 12.51
N GLY A 151 6.98 3.12 12.04
CA GLY A 151 5.98 3.78 12.85
C GLY A 151 5.45 2.87 13.95
N ARG A 152 5.46 3.36 15.19
CA ARG A 152 4.76 2.77 16.34
C ARG A 152 3.76 3.78 16.92
N PRO A 153 2.72 3.33 17.63
CA PRO A 153 1.85 4.25 18.35
C PRO A 153 2.65 5.18 19.26
N ALA A 154 2.39 6.48 19.16
CA ALA A 154 2.94 7.46 20.07
C ALA A 154 2.37 7.26 21.49
N ARG A 155 3.23 7.36 22.51
CA ARG A 155 2.80 7.41 23.90
C ARG A 155 2.30 8.81 24.25
N THR A 156 1.54 8.91 25.34
CA THR A 156 1.12 10.21 25.86
C THR A 156 2.32 11.14 26.09
N GLY A 157 2.29 12.31 25.45
CA GLY A 157 3.35 13.32 25.55
C GLY A 157 4.51 13.15 24.57
N GLU A 158 4.56 12.10 23.75
CA GLU A 158 5.55 11.98 22.68
C GLU A 158 5.15 12.83 21.47
N ALA A 159 6.11 13.61 20.94
CA ALA A 159 5.94 14.29 19.67
C ALA A 159 5.98 13.26 18.52
N TRP A 160 5.10 13.42 17.54
CA TRP A 160 5.12 12.60 16.35
C TRP A 160 6.30 13.00 15.46
N VAL A 161 7.00 12.03 14.89
CA VAL A 161 8.16 12.32 14.02
C VAL A 161 7.77 12.63 12.57
N ALA A 162 6.56 12.27 12.18
CA ALA A 162 6.02 12.46 10.84
C ALA A 162 4.53 12.79 10.93
N ALA A 163 4.07 13.61 10.00
CA ALA A 163 2.66 13.91 9.89
C ALA A 163 1.90 12.73 9.27
N SER A 164 0.67 12.50 9.70
CA SER A 164 -0.29 11.62 9.03
C SER A 164 -1.33 12.42 8.27
N ASP A 165 -2.06 11.78 7.35
CA ASP A 165 -3.26 12.37 6.79
C ASP A 165 -4.34 12.40 7.88
N ALA A 166 -4.87 13.58 8.21
CA ALA A 166 -5.84 13.68 9.31
C ALA A 166 -7.20 13.06 8.97
N LEU A 167 -7.46 12.77 7.68
CA LEU A 167 -8.73 12.27 7.17
C LEU A 167 -8.74 10.75 7.00
N ASP A 168 -7.57 10.10 7.11
CA ASP A 168 -7.46 8.64 7.07
C ASP A 168 -8.27 7.99 8.21
N PRO A 169 -8.66 6.71 8.07
CA PRO A 169 -9.28 5.97 9.17
C PRO A 169 -8.48 6.06 10.47
N GLU A 170 -9.19 6.13 11.59
CA GLU A 170 -8.64 6.23 12.96
C GLU A 170 -7.95 7.56 13.30
N GLU A 171 -7.83 8.48 12.36
CA GLU A 171 -7.26 9.81 12.59
C GLU A 171 -8.28 10.81 13.13
N VAL A 172 -7.77 11.92 13.64
CA VAL A 172 -8.55 12.89 14.44
C VAL A 172 -9.71 13.55 13.67
N LEU A 173 -9.63 13.61 12.33
CA LEU A 173 -10.66 14.13 11.44
C LEU A 173 -11.11 13.08 10.41
N ALA A 174 -11.01 11.80 10.77
CA ALA A 174 -11.44 10.70 9.91
C ALA A 174 -12.86 10.96 9.36
N CYS A 175 -13.01 10.79 8.04
CA CYS A 175 -14.27 10.96 7.31
C CYS A 175 -14.87 12.38 7.27
N GLU A 176 -14.13 13.41 7.71
CA GLU A 176 -14.58 14.78 7.52
C GLU A 176 -14.44 15.21 6.05
N PRO A 177 -15.48 15.78 5.43
CA PRO A 177 -15.47 16.15 4.01
C PRO A 177 -14.76 17.49 3.78
N LEU A 178 -13.51 17.61 4.22
CA LEU A 178 -12.78 18.88 4.20
C LEU A 178 -12.08 19.17 2.88
N LEU A 179 -11.70 18.17 2.09
CA LEU A 179 -11.00 18.39 0.82
C LEU A 179 -11.92 19.08 -0.20
N GLY A 180 -11.44 20.17 -0.79
CA GLY A 180 -12.19 21.01 -1.73
C GLY A 180 -13.16 22.00 -1.06
N GLU A 181 -13.38 21.92 0.25
CA GLU A 181 -14.17 22.92 0.98
C GLU A 181 -13.46 24.28 0.98
N SER A 182 -14.25 25.35 1.10
CA SER A 182 -13.67 26.67 1.29
C SER A 182 -13.09 26.80 2.70
N VAL A 183 -12.05 27.61 2.89
CA VAL A 183 -11.48 27.90 4.22
C VAL A 183 -12.57 28.36 5.19
N GLY A 184 -13.53 29.18 4.74
CA GLY A 184 -14.65 29.64 5.58
C GLY A 184 -15.60 28.50 6.02
N SER A 185 -15.96 27.62 5.08
CA SER A 185 -16.80 26.44 5.34
C SER A 185 -16.09 25.47 6.29
N ALA A 186 -14.86 25.08 5.94
CA ALA A 186 -14.03 24.19 6.74
C ALA A 186 -13.75 24.77 8.14
N SER A 187 -13.52 26.08 8.27
CA SER A 187 -13.39 26.74 9.58
C SER A 187 -14.62 26.53 10.45
N THR A 188 -15.82 26.69 9.86
CA THR A 188 -17.09 26.48 10.57
C THR A 188 -17.26 25.02 11.01
N GLN A 189 -16.92 24.07 10.14
CA GLN A 189 -16.98 22.63 10.43
C GLN A 189 -16.03 22.22 11.56
N LEU A 190 -14.86 22.86 11.67
CA LEU A 190 -13.82 22.51 12.63
C LEU A 190 -14.02 23.11 14.04
N VAL A 191 -14.92 24.09 14.22
CA VAL A 191 -15.12 24.78 15.52
C VAL A 191 -15.37 23.79 16.67
N ASP A 192 -16.24 22.81 16.45
CA ASP A 192 -16.68 21.89 17.50
C ASP A 192 -15.79 20.64 17.63
N ARG A 193 -14.76 20.50 16.78
CA ARG A 193 -13.93 19.29 16.71
C ARG A 193 -12.86 19.20 17.81
N LYS A 194 -12.71 20.24 18.64
CA LYS A 194 -11.71 20.30 19.73
C LYS A 194 -10.30 19.96 19.25
N VAL A 195 -9.94 20.48 18.08
CA VAL A 195 -8.60 20.39 17.48
C VAL A 195 -7.98 21.79 17.40
N SER A 196 -6.66 21.86 17.54
CA SER A 196 -5.88 23.04 17.22
C SER A 196 -5.65 23.07 15.72
N VAL A 197 -6.16 24.10 15.03
CA VAL A 197 -6.02 24.21 13.58
C VAL A 197 -4.95 25.23 13.22
N ARG A 198 -3.92 24.78 12.49
CA ARG A 198 -2.97 25.65 11.81
C ARG A 198 -3.33 25.75 10.34
N TRP A 199 -3.76 26.93 9.92
CA TRP A 199 -4.01 27.23 8.51
C TRP A 199 -2.69 27.51 7.77
N VAL A 200 -2.46 26.82 6.66
CA VAL A 200 -1.31 26.98 5.78
C VAL A 200 -1.79 27.39 4.40
N MET A 201 -1.68 28.68 4.09
CA MET A 201 -2.05 29.22 2.79
C MET A 201 -0.86 29.05 1.84
N LEU A 202 -1.03 28.19 0.84
CA LEU A 202 -0.02 27.91 -0.16
C LEU A 202 -0.23 28.85 -1.36
N PRO A 203 0.64 29.86 -1.56
CA PRO A 203 0.49 30.76 -2.69
C PRO A 203 0.79 30.02 -4.00
N THR A 204 -0.10 30.15 -5.00
CA THR A 204 0.18 29.75 -6.39
C THR A 204 0.56 30.99 -7.21
N PRO A 205 1.40 30.87 -8.26
CA PRO A 205 1.82 32.03 -9.07
C PRO A 205 0.63 32.85 -9.57
N GLY A 206 0.65 34.15 -9.31
CA GLY A 206 -0.41 35.08 -9.73
C GLY A 206 -1.63 35.13 -8.81
N THR A 207 -1.62 34.41 -7.68
CA THR A 207 -2.75 34.45 -6.72
C THR A 207 -2.47 35.38 -5.55
N VAL A 208 -3.50 36.15 -5.19
CA VAL A 208 -3.54 37.01 -4.00
C VAL A 208 -4.82 36.71 -3.24
N ALA A 209 -4.84 37.04 -1.94
CA ALA A 209 -6.07 36.98 -1.16
C ALA A 209 -7.15 37.86 -1.82
N GLY A 210 -8.38 37.35 -1.87
CA GLY A 210 -9.52 38.09 -2.41
C GLY A 210 -10.03 39.17 -1.46
N PRO A 211 -11.13 39.86 -1.81
CA PRO A 211 -11.78 40.84 -0.93
C PRO A 211 -12.16 40.26 0.45
N ASP A 212 -12.53 38.97 0.48
CA ASP A 212 -12.88 38.22 1.70
C ASP A 212 -11.65 37.53 2.34
N GLY A 213 -10.45 37.99 2.00
CA GLY A 213 -9.19 37.37 2.41
C GLY A 213 -8.99 35.98 1.80
N TYR A 214 -8.70 35.01 2.67
CA TYR A 214 -8.49 33.60 2.29
C TYR A 214 -9.77 32.76 2.37
N GLY A 215 -10.92 33.32 2.74
CA GLY A 215 -12.13 32.56 3.02
C GLY A 215 -12.63 31.70 1.86
N SER A 216 -12.37 32.13 0.62
CA SER A 216 -12.74 31.43 -0.61
C SER A 216 -11.71 30.41 -1.10
N TRP A 217 -10.50 30.40 -0.53
CA TRP A 217 -9.47 29.42 -0.87
C TRP A 217 -9.94 28.03 -0.50
N ARG A 218 -9.44 27.03 -1.23
CA ARG A 218 -9.93 25.65 -1.18
C ARG A 218 -8.93 24.78 -0.48
N VAL A 219 -9.41 23.95 0.44
CA VAL A 219 -8.58 22.99 1.17
C VAL A 219 -8.08 21.92 0.21
N VAL A 220 -6.77 21.71 0.19
CA VAL A 220 -6.09 20.74 -0.69
C VAL A 220 -5.43 19.59 0.08
N GLN A 221 -5.21 19.76 1.38
CA GLN A 221 -4.65 18.72 2.25
C GLN A 221 -4.98 19.01 3.71
N VAL A 222 -5.14 17.96 4.51
CA VAL A 222 -5.22 18.05 5.97
C VAL A 222 -4.24 17.07 6.59
N GLN A 223 -3.35 17.55 7.44
CA GLN A 223 -2.35 16.73 8.12
C GLN A 223 -2.57 16.74 9.62
N ALA A 224 -2.48 15.58 10.26
CA ALA A 224 -2.37 15.46 11.69
C ALA A 224 -0.88 15.50 12.07
N THR A 225 -0.52 16.46 12.92
CA THR A 225 0.84 16.70 13.42
C THR A 225 1.00 16.32 14.89
N GLY A 226 -0.11 15.92 15.51
CA GLY A 226 -0.22 15.44 16.88
C GLY A 226 -1.66 14.99 17.14
N PRO A 227 -1.96 14.45 18.33
CA PRO A 227 -3.27 13.85 18.63
C PRO A 227 -4.47 14.79 18.47
N ARG A 228 -4.26 16.11 18.55
CA ARG A 228 -5.29 17.14 18.34
C ARG A 228 -4.81 18.34 17.53
N ASP A 229 -3.62 18.25 16.92
CA ASP A 229 -2.99 19.36 16.22
C ASP A 229 -2.99 19.07 14.73
N VAL A 230 -3.75 19.86 13.97
CA VAL A 230 -3.93 19.67 12.53
C VAL A 230 -3.42 20.86 11.74
N SER A 231 -2.74 20.60 10.63
CA SER A 231 -2.40 21.60 9.62
C SER A 231 -3.31 21.45 8.42
N VAL A 232 -4.06 22.50 8.09
CA VAL A 232 -4.97 22.54 6.93
C VAL A 232 -4.35 23.41 5.86
N PHE A 233 -4.07 22.81 4.70
CA PHE A 233 -3.45 23.48 3.57
C PHE A 233 -4.49 23.90 2.56
N ALA A 234 -4.41 25.13 2.07
CA ALA A 234 -5.34 25.66 1.09
C ALA A 234 -4.64 26.44 -0.02
N THR A 235 -5.22 26.39 -1.23
CA THR A 235 -4.81 27.18 -2.40
C THR A 235 -6.00 27.93 -2.99
N ALA A 236 -5.75 28.99 -3.73
CA ALA A 236 -6.81 29.80 -4.32
C ALA A 236 -7.62 29.05 -5.39
N ASP A 237 -6.96 28.19 -6.17
CA ASP A 237 -7.53 27.39 -7.26
C ASP A 237 -7.98 25.99 -6.82
N GLY A 238 -7.67 25.57 -5.59
CA GLY A 238 -7.94 24.22 -5.09
C GLY A 238 -7.04 23.16 -5.71
N GLU A 239 -5.99 23.57 -6.41
CA GLU A 239 -5.01 22.68 -6.99
C GLU A 239 -3.81 22.51 -6.07
N TRP A 240 -3.24 21.30 -6.08
CA TRP A 240 -2.03 21.00 -5.31
C TRP A 240 -0.81 21.57 -6.03
N PRO A 241 -0.05 22.48 -5.40
CA PRO A 241 0.93 23.30 -6.11
C PRO A 241 2.27 22.59 -6.32
N PHE A 242 2.44 21.37 -5.78
CA PHE A 242 3.71 20.66 -5.85
C PHE A 242 3.70 19.57 -6.93
N PRO A 243 4.83 19.31 -7.60
CA PRO A 243 4.94 18.33 -8.68
C PRO A 243 4.91 16.87 -8.20
N VAL A 244 4.61 16.64 -6.92
CA VAL A 244 4.40 15.30 -6.34
C VAL A 244 2.92 14.96 -6.37
N ALA A 245 2.60 13.65 -6.39
CA ALA A 245 1.22 13.19 -6.40
C ALA A 245 0.40 13.89 -5.30
N ARG A 246 -0.82 14.31 -5.66
CA ARG A 246 -1.78 14.85 -4.69
C ARG A 246 -1.92 13.88 -3.52
N PRO A 247 -2.06 14.39 -2.28
CA PRO A 247 -2.59 13.60 -1.18
C PRO A 247 -3.86 12.90 -1.66
N LYS A 248 -3.93 11.58 -1.48
CA LYS A 248 -5.09 10.82 -1.94
C LYS A 248 -6.31 11.29 -1.14
N PRO A 249 -7.50 11.37 -1.76
CA PRO A 249 -8.72 11.47 -0.97
C PRO A 249 -8.78 10.29 0.01
N PRO A 250 -9.43 10.44 1.18
CA PRO A 250 -9.49 9.39 2.19
C PRO A 250 -9.92 8.08 1.54
N SER A 251 -9.22 7.00 1.88
CA SER A 251 -9.71 5.65 1.58
C SER A 251 -11.10 5.52 2.17
N SER A 252 -12.04 4.96 1.38
CA SER A 252 -13.47 4.90 1.66
C SER A 252 -13.80 4.80 3.15
N CYS A 253 -14.40 5.87 3.65
CA CYS A 253 -15.49 5.76 4.62
C CYS A 253 -16.70 5.13 3.89
#